data_AF-A0A953QDP4-F1
#
_entry.id   AF-A0A953QDP4-F1
#
_cell.length_a   1.000
_cell.length_b   1.000
_cell.length_c   1.000
_cell.angle_alpha   90.00
_cell.angle_beta   90.00
_cell.angle_gamma   90.00
#
_symmetry.space_group_name_H-M   'P 1'
#
loop_
_entity.id
_entity.type
_entity.pdbx_description
1 polymer ?
#
loop_
_entity_poly.entity_id
_entity_poly.type
_entity_poly.pdbx_seq_one_letter_code
_entity_poly.pdbx_strand_id
1 'polypeptide(L)'
;MKINRRRALLAGLAAAGTRVDAEQQGAPGSLYIPKAHLVEDRKFLHDFMDEFSFVDLVTAAPEPRITHIPVFLDRAAGKYGTIYGHISRQNPQSQTFDTKQPAVIVFR
;
A
#
# COMPACT_ATOMS: atom_id res chain seq x y z
N MET A 1 27.59 19.24 -51.98
CA MET A 1 26.62 19.72 -50.96
C MET A 1 26.49 18.65 -49.88
N LYS A 2 27.22 18.77 -48.76
CA LYS A 2 27.29 17.72 -47.72
C LYS A 2 26.10 17.86 -46.77
N ILE A 3 25.20 16.89 -46.80
CA ILE A 3 24.05 16.80 -45.90
C ILE A 3 24.54 16.41 -44.50
N ASN A 4 24.37 17.32 -43.52
CA ASN A 4 24.78 17.12 -42.14
C ASN A 4 23.89 16.09 -41.42
N ARG A 5 24.37 14.84 -41.31
CA ARG A 5 23.74 13.71 -40.58
C ARG A 5 23.56 13.91 -39.07
N ARG A 6 24.06 15.00 -38.50
CA ARG A 6 23.92 15.29 -37.06
C ARG A 6 22.52 15.73 -36.65
N ARG A 7 21.71 16.26 -37.58
CA ARG A 7 20.32 16.65 -37.29
C ARG A 7 19.33 15.48 -37.30
N ALA A 8 19.67 14.36 -37.96
CA ALA A 8 18.80 13.19 -38.01
C ALA A 8 18.81 12.36 -36.71
N LEU A 9 19.88 12.45 -35.91
CA LEU A 9 20.01 11.67 -34.67
C LEU A 9 19.16 12.23 -33.52
N LEU A 10 18.91 13.55 -33.51
CA LEU A 10 18.09 14.21 -32.48
C LEU A 10 16.58 14.03 -32.70
N ALA A 11 16.14 13.71 -33.93
CA ALA A 11 14.73 13.40 -34.21
C ALA A 11 14.37 11.95 -33.85
N GLY A 12 15.34 11.03 -33.82
CA GLY A 12 15.11 9.62 -33.50
C GLY A 12 14.95 9.31 -32.01
N LEU A 13 15.51 10.16 -31.12
CA LEU A 13 15.42 9.92 -29.67
C LEU A 13 14.06 10.32 -29.07
N ALA A 14 13.28 11.15 -29.78
CA ALA A 14 11.94 11.53 -29.34
C ALA A 14 10.90 10.43 -29.58
N ALA A 15 11.21 9.42 -30.41
CA ALA A 15 10.30 8.32 -30.74
C ALA A 15 10.51 7.05 -29.89
N ALA A 16 11.62 6.96 -29.15
CA ALA A 16 11.95 5.82 -28.29
C ALA A 16 11.89 6.14 -26.79
N GLY A 17 11.35 7.31 -26.43
CA GLY A 17 10.93 7.56 -25.05
C GLY A 17 9.74 6.67 -24.75
N THR A 18 9.97 5.57 -24.04
CA THR A 18 8.92 4.81 -23.34
C THR A 18 7.97 5.82 -22.72
N ARG A 19 6.72 5.86 -23.20
CA ARG A 19 5.66 6.56 -22.49
C ARG A 19 5.52 5.84 -21.17
N VAL A 20 6.10 6.41 -20.12
CA VAL A 20 5.69 6.10 -18.76
C VAL A 20 4.32 6.76 -18.67
N ASP A 21 3.30 6.02 -19.08
CA ASP A 21 1.93 6.46 -18.90
C ASP A 21 1.76 6.71 -17.41
N ALA A 22 1.60 7.98 -17.02
CA ALA A 22 1.30 8.35 -15.65
C ALA A 22 0.03 7.60 -15.26
N GLU A 23 0.18 6.66 -14.33
CA GLU A 23 -0.88 5.74 -13.97
C GLU A 23 -2.04 6.53 -13.35
N GLN A 24 -3.20 6.47 -14.00
CA GLN A 24 -4.41 7.12 -13.52
C GLN A 24 -4.80 6.52 -12.15
N GLN A 25 -4.74 7.37 -11.13
CA GLN A 25 -5.07 7.05 -9.74
C GLN A 25 -6.57 6.77 -9.61
N GLY A 26 -6.93 5.56 -9.16
CA GLY A 26 -8.29 5.23 -8.76
C GLY A 26 -8.54 5.67 -7.32
N ALA A 27 -9.40 6.69 -7.13
CA ALA A 27 -9.96 7.21 -5.87
C ALA A 27 -8.93 7.61 -4.77
N PRO A 28 -9.26 8.54 -3.85
CA PRO A 28 -8.28 9.14 -2.94
C PRO A 28 -7.99 8.21 -1.75
N GLY A 29 -7.31 7.09 -2.00
CA GLY A 29 -6.61 6.33 -0.98
C GLY A 29 -5.23 6.95 -0.74
N SER A 30 -4.84 7.13 0.53
CA SER A 30 -3.49 7.62 0.89
C SER A 30 -2.37 6.64 0.53
N LEU A 31 -2.71 5.43 0.08
CA LEU A 31 -1.76 4.36 -0.23
C LEU A 31 -1.45 4.33 -1.73
N TYR A 32 -0.20 4.63 -2.07
CA TYR A 32 0.33 4.48 -3.42
C TYR A 32 0.87 3.06 -3.62
N ILE A 33 0.32 2.34 -4.60
CA ILE A 33 0.78 1.02 -5.00
C ILE A 33 1.10 1.06 -6.50
N PRO A 34 2.37 1.01 -6.91
CA PRO A 34 2.74 0.85 -8.31
C PRO A 34 2.08 -0.40 -8.91
N LYS A 35 1.62 -0.36 -10.17
CA LYS A 35 0.96 -1.53 -10.79
C LYS A 35 1.81 -2.80 -10.74
N ALA A 36 3.12 -2.69 -10.92
CA ALA A 36 4.04 -3.83 -10.85
C ALA A 36 4.06 -4.52 -9.48
N HIS A 37 3.62 -3.84 -8.42
CA HIS A 37 3.58 -4.36 -7.04
C HIS A 37 2.15 -4.65 -6.57
N LEU A 38 1.14 -4.43 -7.42
CA LEU A 38 -0.25 -4.68 -7.06
C LEU A 38 -0.52 -6.19 -7.08
N VAL A 39 -0.97 -6.72 -5.95
CA VAL A 39 -1.44 -8.10 -5.82
C VAL A 39 -2.95 -8.08 -5.60
N GLU A 40 -3.70 -8.65 -6.54
CA GLU A 40 -5.17 -8.67 -6.49
C GLU A 40 -5.75 -10.04 -6.05
N ASP A 41 -4.90 -11.08 -5.99
CA ASP A 41 -5.32 -12.41 -5.52
C ASP A 41 -5.58 -12.38 -4.00
N ARG A 42 -6.85 -12.32 -3.66
CA ARG A 42 -7.32 -12.28 -2.28
C ARG A 42 -7.04 -13.55 -1.50
N LYS A 43 -7.07 -14.72 -2.16
CA LYS A 43 -6.78 -15.97 -1.47
C LYS A 43 -5.32 -15.97 -1.04
N PHE A 44 -4.42 -15.60 -1.94
CA PHE A 44 -3.00 -15.44 -1.63
C PHE A 44 -2.77 -14.43 -0.49
N LEU A 45 -3.41 -13.25 -0.56
CA LEU A 45 -3.30 -12.25 0.51
C LEU A 45 -3.80 -12.76 1.86
N HIS A 46 -4.93 -13.46 1.91
CA HIS A 46 -5.46 -14.04 3.14
C HIS A 46 -4.56 -15.15 3.70
N ASP A 47 -4.02 -16.01 2.82
CA ASP A 47 -3.07 -17.05 3.22
C ASP A 47 -1.80 -16.43 3.84
N PHE A 48 -1.28 -15.36 3.24
CA PHE A 48 -0.17 -14.58 3.79
C PHE A 48 -0.52 -13.99 5.16
N MET A 49 -1.69 -13.38 5.31
CA MET A 49 -2.13 -12.81 6.60
C MET A 49 -2.26 -13.88 7.71
N ASP A 50 -2.70 -15.09 7.37
CA ASP A 50 -2.82 -16.19 8.33
C ASP A 50 -1.43 -16.74 8.74
N GLU A 51 -0.47 -16.80 7.81
CA GLU A 51 0.91 -17.20 8.09
C GLU A 51 1.64 -16.19 9.00
N PHE A 52 1.40 -14.89 8.80
CA PHE A 52 2.06 -13.81 9.53
C PHE A 52 1.14 -13.17 10.57
N SER A 53 0.87 -13.88 11.66
CA SER A 53 -0.09 -13.46 12.71
C SER A 53 0.40 -12.34 13.64
N PHE A 54 1.50 -11.66 13.31
CA PHE A 54 2.02 -10.50 14.04
C PHE A 54 2.28 -9.35 13.08
N VAL A 55 1.83 -8.17 13.47
CA VAL A 55 1.80 -7.00 12.57
C VAL A 55 2.23 -5.74 13.28
N ASP A 56 2.68 -4.77 12.49
CA ASP A 56 2.87 -3.40 12.95
C ASP A 56 1.57 -2.61 12.70
N LEU A 57 0.87 -2.25 13.77
CA LEU A 57 -0.30 -1.38 13.72
C LEU A 57 0.13 0.09 13.76
N VAL A 58 -0.18 0.82 12.69
CA VAL A 58 0.21 2.21 12.47
C VAL A 58 -1.00 3.13 12.54
N THR A 59 -0.91 4.17 13.36
CA THR A 59 -1.93 5.24 13.47
C THR A 59 -1.24 6.60 13.41
N ALA A 60 -1.85 7.59 12.76
CA ALA A 60 -1.20 8.87 12.47
C ALA A 60 -1.44 10.00 13.48
N ALA A 61 -2.40 9.85 14.40
CA ALA A 61 -2.83 10.91 15.32
C ALA A 61 -2.62 10.52 16.80
N PRO A 62 -2.35 11.48 17.71
CA PRO A 62 -1.91 12.86 17.44
C PRO A 62 -0.48 12.94 16.87
N GLU A 63 0.27 11.85 16.94
CA GLU A 63 1.58 11.64 16.34
C GLU A 63 1.64 10.20 15.79
N PRO A 64 2.52 9.90 14.82
CA PRO A 64 2.70 8.54 14.33
C PRO A 64 3.05 7.58 15.48
N ARG A 65 2.24 6.54 15.65
CA ARG A 65 2.49 5.44 16.59
C ARG A 65 2.48 4.13 15.85
N ILE A 66 3.38 3.25 16.26
CA ILE A 66 3.53 1.89 15.75
C ILE A 66 3.57 0.96 16.96
N THR A 67 2.63 0.01 17.04
CA THR A 67 2.68 -1.06 18.03
C THR A 67 2.68 -2.40 17.32
N HIS A 68 3.64 -3.25 17.66
CA HIS A 68 3.68 -4.63 17.21
C HIS A 68 2.67 -5.46 18.01
N ILE A 69 1.66 -6.03 17.35
CA ILE A 69 0.57 -6.76 18.00
C ILE A 69 0.27 -8.09 17.31
N PRO A 70 -0.19 -9.11 18.05
CA PRO A 70 -0.76 -10.31 17.45
C PRO A 70 -2.13 -10.00 16.84
N VAL A 71 -2.41 -10.61 15.70
CA VAL A 71 -3.69 -10.51 14.99
C VAL A 71 -4.11 -11.85 14.41
N PHE A 72 -5.38 -11.98 14.06
CA PHE A 72 -5.88 -13.05 13.20
C PHE A 72 -6.90 -12.49 12.20
N LEU A 73 -7.07 -13.18 11.09
CA LEU A 73 -8.04 -12.85 10.06
C LEU A 73 -9.28 -13.73 10.16
N ASP A 74 -10.47 -13.11 10.24
CA ASP A 74 -11.72 -13.77 9.90
C ASP A 74 -12.04 -13.50 8.42
N ARG A 75 -11.89 -14.52 7.59
CA ARG A 75 -12.09 -14.42 6.14
C ARG A 75 -13.57 -14.23 5.76
N ALA A 76 -14.51 -14.65 6.60
CA ALA A 76 -15.95 -14.61 6.32
C ALA A 76 -16.59 -13.30 6.82
N ALA A 77 -15.93 -12.57 7.72
CA ALA A 77 -16.43 -11.31 8.25
C ALA A 77 -16.18 -10.14 7.29
N GLY A 78 -17.26 -9.65 6.67
CA GLY A 78 -17.23 -8.47 5.79
C GLY A 78 -16.72 -8.77 4.37
N LYS A 79 -16.71 -7.74 3.50
CA LYS A 79 -16.45 -7.90 2.06
C LYS A 79 -15.02 -8.40 1.74
N TYR A 80 -14.04 -8.05 2.57
CA TYR A 80 -12.62 -8.36 2.36
C TYR A 80 -12.01 -9.23 3.46
N GLY A 81 -12.83 -9.73 4.40
CA GLY A 81 -12.36 -10.25 5.68
C GLY A 81 -12.18 -9.14 6.72
N THR A 82 -12.06 -9.54 7.99
CA THR A 82 -11.85 -8.63 9.13
C THR A 82 -10.66 -9.10 9.94
N ILE A 83 -9.73 -8.18 10.22
CA ILE A 83 -8.58 -8.45 11.08
C ILE A 83 -8.97 -8.10 12.52
N TYR A 84 -8.75 -9.05 13.41
CA TYR A 84 -8.95 -8.87 14.85
C TYR A 84 -7.59 -8.85 15.54
N GLY A 85 -7.43 -7.93 16.48
CA GLY A 85 -6.26 -7.80 17.33
C GLY A 85 -6.65 -7.19 18.66
N HIS A 86 -5.70 -7.13 19.59
CA HIS A 86 -5.91 -6.44 20.85
C HIS A 86 -4.71 -5.56 21.16
N ILE A 87 -4.98 -4.46 21.86
CA ILE A 87 -3.96 -3.58 22.42
C ILE A 87 -4.29 -3.32 23.89
N SER A 88 -3.25 -3.17 24.72
CA SER A 88 -3.47 -2.76 26.11
C SER A 88 -4.10 -1.37 26.16
N ARG A 89 -5.07 -1.17 27.07
CA ARG A 89 -5.64 0.16 27.36
C ARG A 89 -4.61 1.15 27.91
N GLN A 90 -3.48 0.65 28.44
CA GLN A 90 -2.37 1.50 28.87
C GLN A 90 -1.46 1.91 27.69
N ASN A 91 -1.59 1.28 26.52
CA ASN A 91 -0.88 1.74 25.33
C ASN A 91 -1.51 3.07 24.88
N PRO A 92 -0.72 4.17 24.80
CA PRO A 92 -1.24 5.47 24.36
C PRO A 92 -1.92 5.44 22.99
N GLN A 93 -1.55 4.49 22.11
CA GLN A 93 -2.18 4.29 20.80
C GLN A 93 -3.66 3.89 20.90
N SER A 94 -4.12 3.32 22.02
CA SER A 94 -5.54 2.96 22.21
C SER A 94 -6.50 4.15 22.12
N GLN A 95 -6.00 5.37 22.38
CA GLN A 95 -6.79 6.61 22.30
C GLN A 95 -7.16 6.98 20.85
N THR A 96 -6.55 6.33 19.87
CA THR A 96 -6.77 6.58 18.43
C THR A 96 -7.91 5.76 17.83
N PHE A 97 -8.48 4.81 18.59
CA PHE A 97 -9.54 3.91 18.13
C PHE A 97 -10.93 4.50 18.34
N ASP A 98 -11.12 5.75 17.92
CA ASP A 98 -12.40 6.46 18.01
C ASP A 98 -13.25 6.34 16.73
N THR A 99 -12.84 5.49 15.79
CA THR A 99 -13.42 5.27 14.44
C THR A 99 -13.35 6.47 13.49
N LYS A 100 -12.71 7.58 13.88
CA LYS A 100 -12.61 8.78 13.04
C LYS A 100 -11.35 8.80 12.19
N GLN A 101 -10.32 8.05 12.58
CA GLN A 101 -9.04 8.03 11.89
C GLN A 101 -8.78 6.65 11.27
N PRO A 102 -8.29 6.59 10.02
CA PRO A 102 -7.82 5.34 9.45
C PRO A 102 -6.56 4.86 10.18
N ALA A 103 -6.40 3.54 10.25
CA ALA A 103 -5.19 2.87 10.69
C ALA A 103 -4.65 2.00 9.55
N VAL A 104 -3.35 1.74 9.57
CA VAL A 104 -2.67 0.84 8.62
C VAL A 104 -2.10 -0.33 9.41
N ILE A 105 -2.22 -1.53 8.87
CA ILE A 105 -1.60 -2.74 9.40
C ILE A 105 -0.56 -3.22 8.40
N VAL A 106 0.65 -3.48 8.87
CA VAL A 106 1.74 -4.02 8.05
C VAL A 106 2.08 -5.43 8.53
N PHE A 107 1.85 -6.40 7.66
CA PHE A 107 2.30 -7.79 7.80
C PHE A 107 3.77 -7.88 7.33
N ARG A 108 4.59 -8.70 8.01
CA ARG A 108 6.04 -8.78 7.78
C ARG A 108 6.47 -10.20 7.49
#